data_AF-W4P8N0-F1
#
_entry.id   AF-W4P8N0-F1
#
_cell.length_a   1.000
_cell.length_b   1.000
_cell.length_c   1.000
_cell.angle_alpha   90.00
_cell.angle_beta   90.00
_cell.angle_gamma   90.00
#
_symmetry.space_group_name_H-M   'P 1'
#
loop_
_entity.id
_entity.type
_entity.pdbx_description
1 polymer ?
#
loop_
_entity_poly.entity_id
_entity_poly.type
_entity_poly.pdbx_seq_one_letter_code
_entity_poly.pdbx_strand_id
1 'polypeptide(L)' 'MEKKDLRIVYMGTPDFAVESLRQLVEGGYKVAGVITMPDKPPDGDIRYSILR' A
#
# COMPACT_ATOMS: atom_id res chain seq x y z
N MET A 1 19.15 -6.91 -12.20
CA MET A 1 18.34 -6.28 -11.14
C MET A 1 17.28 -7.28 -10.75
N GLU A 2 17.29 -7.72 -9.50
CA GLU A 2 16.33 -8.69 -8.95
C GLU A 2 15.07 -7.98 -8.43
N LYS A 3 13.97 -8.73 -8.26
CA LYS A 3 12.70 -8.18 -7.76
C LYS A 3 12.82 -7.46 -6.41
N LYS A 4 13.74 -7.93 -5.56
CA LYS A 4 14.05 -7.36 -4.24
C LYS A 4 14.84 -6.05 -4.29
N ASP A 5 15.44 -5.72 -5.44
CA ASP A 5 16.17 -4.46 -5.66
C ASP A 5 15.21 -3.30 -5.95
N LEU A 6 14.01 -3.58 -6.45
CA LEU A 6 12.97 -2.58 -6.69
C LEU A 6 12.38 -2.11 -5.36
N ARG A 7 12.42 -0.80 -5.10
CA ARG A 7 11.74 -0.19 -3.95
C ARG A 7 10.37 0.30 -4.39
N ILE A 8 9.33 -0.45 -4.05
CA ILE A 8 7.96 -0.16 -4.47
C ILE A 8 7.23 0.61 -3.37
N VAL A 9 6.60 1.72 -3.72
CA VAL A 9 5.61 2.39 -2.88
C VAL A 9 4.24 2.00 -3.43
N TYR A 10 3.43 1.36 -2.61
CA TYR A 10 2.11 0.88 -3.01
C TYR A 10 1.04 1.84 -2.49
N MET A 11 0.12 2.30 -3.34
CA MET A 11 -0.93 3.24 -2.98
C MET A 11 -2.30 2.64 -3.33
N GLY A 12 -3.21 2.52 -2.36
CA GLY A 12 -4.53 1.95 -2.63
C GLY A 12 -5.51 2.07 -1.46
N THR A 13 -6.80 1.87 -1.73
CA THR A 13 -7.87 1.86 -0.72
C THR A 13 -8.06 0.45 -0.13
N PRO A 14 -8.33 0.32 1.18
CA PRO A 14 -8.31 -0.98 1.85
C PRO A 14 -9.20 -2.04 1.20
N ASP A 15 -10.43 -1.67 0.80
CA ASP A 15 -11.42 -2.60 0.23
C ASP A 15 -10.94 -3.44 -0.95
N PHE A 16 -10.06 -2.89 -1.80
CA PHE A 16 -9.66 -3.55 -3.05
C PHE A 16 -8.14 -3.72 -3.19
N ALA A 17 -7.36 -3.00 -2.39
CA ALA A 17 -5.91 -2.95 -2.53
C ALA A 17 -5.18 -4.10 -1.81
N VAL A 18 -5.85 -4.78 -0.88
CA VAL A 18 -5.22 -5.82 -0.04
C VAL A 18 -4.67 -6.99 -0.87
N GLU A 19 -5.44 -7.52 -1.83
CA GLU A 19 -4.98 -8.70 -2.56
C GLU A 19 -3.84 -8.42 -3.53
N SER A 20 -3.85 -7.27 -4.19
CA SER A 20 -2.73 -6.89 -5.06
C SER A 20 -1.46 -6.59 -4.27
N LEU A 21 -1.58 -5.98 -3.07
CA LEU A 21 -0.46 -5.82 -2.15
C LEU A 21 0.10 -7.17 -1.69
N ARG A 22 -0.78 -8.12 -1.33
CA ARG A 22 -0.38 -9.48 -0.93
C ARG A 22 0.44 -10.17 -2.02
N GLN A 23 -0.03 -10.14 -3.27
CA GLN A 23 0.68 -10.74 -4.41
C GLN A 23 2.06 -10.13 -4.63
N LEU A 24 2.24 -8.82 -4.39
CA LEU A 24 3.55 -8.18 -4.47
C LEU A 24 4.51 -8.69 -3.39
N VAL A 25 4.02 -8.81 -2.15
CA VAL A 25 4.82 -9.31 -1.03
C VAL A 25 5.19 -10.78 -1.23
N GLU A 26 4.21 -11.64 -1.57
CA GLU A 26 4.43 -13.07 -1.83
C GLU A 26 5.27 -13.30 -3.10
N GLY A 27 5.18 -12.41 -4.08
CA GLY A 27 5.98 -12.43 -5.31
C GLY A 27 7.46 -12.06 -5.12
N GLY A 28 7.88 -11.74 -3.89
CA GLY A 28 9.26 -11.40 -3.53
C GLY A 28 9.68 -9.97 -3.90
N TYR A 29 8.71 -9.07 -4.08
CA TYR A 29 8.98 -7.66 -4.31
C TYR A 29 9.20 -6.92 -2.99
N LYS A 30 10.12 -5.95 -2.99
CA LYS A 30 10.38 -5.12 -1.83
C LYS A 30 9.45 -3.92 -1.80
N VAL A 31 8.32 -4.06 -1.12
CA VAL A 31 7.41 -2.95 -0.79
C VAL A 31 8.04 -2.13 0.34
N ALA A 32 8.39 -0.88 0.06
CA ALA A 32 9.07 0.03 0.97
C ALA A 32 8.11 0.90 1.80
N GLY A 33 6.84 0.94 1.42
CA GLY A 33 5.77 1.63 2.14
C GLY A 33 4.43 1.47 1.43
N VAL A 34 3.37 1.49 2.22
CA VAL A 34 1.99 1.44 1.73
C VAL A 34 1.29 2.72 2.15
N ILE A 35 0.64 3.37 1.19
CA ILE A 35 -0.17 4.57 1.44
C ILE A 35 -1.61 4.16 1.20
N THR A 36 -2.43 4.33 2.22
CA THR A 36 -3.85 4.03 2.13
C THR A 36 -4.68 5.19 2.64
N MET A 37 -5.88 5.33 2.08
CA MET A 37 -6.89 6.19 2.67
C MET A 37 -7.50 5.41 3.84
N PRO A 38 -7.52 5.97 5.06
CA PRO A 38 -8.36 5.46 6.13
C PRO A 38 -9.82 5.58 5.70
N ASP A 39 -10.68 4.78 6.32
CA ASP A 39 -12.13 4.90 6.13
C ASP A 39 -12.58 6.35 6.25
N LYS A 40 -13.49 6.76 5.34
CA LYS A 40 -13.91 8.14 5.16
C LYS A 40 -14.20 8.79 6.53
N PRO A 41 -13.43 9.81 6.94
CA PRO A 41 -13.73 10.51 8.16
C PRO A 41 -15.06 11.26 7.99
N PRO A 42 -15.93 11.26 9.01
CA PRO A 42 -17.27 11.85 8.93
C PRO A 42 -17.29 13.35 8.60
N ASP A 43 -16.16 14.03 8.72
CA ASP A 43 -16.04 15.50 8.69
C ASP A 43 -15.35 16.07 7.43
N GLY A 44 -14.94 15.20 6.49
CA GLY A 44 -14.32 15.63 5.21
C GLY A 44 -12.80 15.87 5.25
N ASP A 45 -12.13 15.62 6.37
CA ASP A 45 -10.67 15.74 6.51
C ASP A 45 -9.94 14.49 6.00
N ILE A 46 -9.51 14.48 4.74
CA ILE A 46 -8.86 13.31 4.12
C ILE A 46 -7.40 13.21 4.60
N ARG A 47 -7.11 12.31 5.55
CA ARG A 47 -5.74 12.01 5.99
C ARG A 47 -5.22 10.77 5.30
N TYR A 48 -3.96 10.74 4.86
CA TYR A 48 -3.34 9.51 4.36
C TYR A 48 -2.54 8.85 5.49
N SER A 49 -2.72 7.55 5.69
CA SER A 49 -1.88 6.78 6.61
C SER A 49 -0.78 6.05 5.83
N ILE A 50 0.46 6.20 6.30
CA ILE A 50 1.61 5.44 5.80
C ILE A 50 1.79 4.22 6.69
N LEU A 51 1.63 3.03 6.12
CA LEU A 51 1.98 1.77 6.76
C LEU A 51 3.42 1.43 6.35
N ARG A 52 4.28 1.18 7.34
CA ARG A 52 5.69 0.81 7.16
C ARG A 52 5.89 -0.68 7.34
#